data_AF-T1DRK5-F1
#
_entry.id   AF-T1DRK5-F1
#
_cell.length_a   1.000
_cell.length_b   1.000
_cell.length_c   1.000
_cell.angle_alpha   90.00
_cell.angle_beta   90.00
_cell.angle_gamma   90.00
#
_symmetry.space_group_name_H-M   'P 1'
#
loop_
_entity.id
_entity.type
_entity.pdbx_description
1 polymer ?
#
loop_
_entity_poly.entity_id
_entity_poly.type
_entity_poly.pdbx_seq_one_letter_code
_entity_poly.pdbx_strand_id
1 'polypeptide(L)'
;IWWPSCQIAFRSVWVGFSTIEMPSSRFSLRQIVSKKRNRQHRQRSKDVDQRARQQKLFQIKDSPIPHIEPELPKVPGLACSTCSPTESRPQLDLNQRRRHAIDILRVTTHAGPHYAATTGAGAFDWGVWCTHLAQAVRVKRFPYPQLAGTVLPDERVLEALETTAKEATNEKRAELGLAENDESFDEDSYYNEIYHRQERRAQKILIGMRSKISNLVLRITSWVLYKLLPCFMSGVAAHPAQVEMIKRAIEKNPDVPLIFLPLHRSHLDYIMVSFILLNNDIKCPLVAGGDNLRIPVFGSILRYDGAFFIKRKIDPLTGKKDHVYRAILHTYLQKCLTAGHNVEFSSREDER
;
A
#
# COMPACT_ATOMS: atom_id res chain seq x y z
N ILE A 1 22.60 10.94 8.09
CA ILE A 1 23.73 10.45 7.28
C ILE A 1 23.15 9.98 5.95
N TRP A 2 23.30 10.79 4.91
CA TRP A 2 22.81 10.51 3.57
C TRP A 2 23.79 9.55 2.87
N TRP A 3 23.29 8.46 2.28
CA TRP A 3 24.03 7.67 1.29
C TRP A 3 23.20 7.62 -0.01
N PRO A 4 23.82 7.75 -1.21
CA PRO A 4 23.13 8.18 -2.42
C PRO A 4 22.38 7.07 -3.14
N SER A 5 21.39 7.52 -3.92
CA SER A 5 20.54 6.78 -4.84
C SER A 5 21.33 5.95 -5.87
N CYS A 6 21.09 4.64 -5.90
CA CYS A 6 21.43 3.79 -7.05
C CYS A 6 20.28 3.87 -8.05
N GLN A 7 20.35 4.79 -9.02
CA GLN A 7 19.49 4.79 -10.21
C GLN A 7 20.08 3.83 -11.24
N ILE A 8 19.37 2.74 -11.52
CA ILE A 8 19.62 1.90 -12.70
C ILE A 8 18.90 2.56 -13.88
N ALA A 9 19.64 3.34 -14.66
CA ALA A 9 19.15 3.95 -15.89
C ALA A 9 19.40 3.01 -17.08
N PHE A 10 18.33 2.47 -17.67
CA PHE A 10 18.38 1.86 -19.00
C PHE A 10 18.53 2.98 -20.04
N ARG A 11 19.74 3.16 -20.57
CA ARG A 11 20.04 4.07 -21.68
C ARG A 11 19.98 3.27 -22.99
N SER A 12 18.87 3.39 -23.70
CA SER A 12 18.73 2.91 -25.08
C SER A 12 19.51 3.85 -26.01
N VAL A 13 20.64 3.39 -26.52
CA VAL A 13 21.46 4.12 -27.49
C VAL A 13 20.87 3.91 -28.89
N TRP A 14 20.20 4.93 -29.43
CA TRP A 14 19.92 5.03 -30.86
C TRP A 14 21.05 5.81 -31.52
N VAL A 15 21.85 5.12 -32.34
CA VAL A 15 22.87 5.73 -33.21
C VAL A 15 22.17 6.22 -34.47
N GLY A 16 21.84 7.50 -34.51
CA GLY A 16 21.41 8.18 -35.74
C GLY A 16 22.64 8.60 -36.55
N PHE A 17 22.86 7.94 -37.68
CA PHE A 17 23.78 8.40 -38.73
C PHE A 17 23.19 9.67 -39.36
N SER A 18 23.77 10.84 -39.09
CA SER A 18 23.50 12.06 -39.84
C SER A 18 24.72 12.39 -40.69
N THR A 19 24.52 12.30 -42.00
CA THR A 19 25.41 12.74 -43.07
C THR A 19 25.92 14.15 -42.84
N ILE A 20 27.25 14.30 -42.91
CA ILE A 20 27.96 15.58 -42.87
C ILE A 20 27.73 16.28 -44.22
N GLU A 21 26.76 17.17 -44.30
CA GLU A 21 26.70 18.18 -45.35
C GLU A 21 27.60 19.37 -44.94
N MET A 22 28.63 19.65 -45.74
CA MET A 22 29.42 20.86 -45.62
C MET A 22 28.62 22.08 -46.10
N PRO A 23 28.42 23.13 -45.28
CA PRO A 23 27.80 24.34 -45.77
C PRO A 23 28.82 25.20 -46.53
N SER A 24 28.60 25.33 -47.83
CA SER A 24 29.20 26.33 -48.70
C SER A 24 29.01 27.75 -48.16
N SER A 25 30.02 28.57 -48.40
CA SER A 25 30.19 29.94 -47.91
C SER A 25 29.10 30.92 -48.35
N ARG A 26 28.63 31.73 -47.37
CA ARG A 26 28.42 33.20 -47.38
C ARG A 26 27.35 33.56 -46.35
N PHE A 27 27.74 33.64 -45.07
CA PHE A 27 26.89 34.32 -44.08
C PHE A 27 26.90 35.82 -44.38
N SER A 28 25.75 36.37 -44.77
CA SER A 28 25.56 37.81 -44.90
C SER A 28 25.88 38.50 -43.56
N LEU A 29 26.65 39.60 -43.59
CA LEU A 29 26.96 40.42 -42.41
C LEU A 29 25.70 40.77 -41.60
N ARG A 30 24.53 40.92 -42.27
CA ARG A 30 23.23 41.16 -41.62
C ARG A 30 22.78 40.01 -40.73
N GLN A 31 23.03 38.75 -41.11
CA GLN A 31 22.68 37.58 -40.30
C GLN A 31 23.58 37.44 -39.07
N ILE A 32 24.87 37.77 -39.19
CA ILE A 32 25.81 37.77 -38.06
C ILE A 32 25.43 38.87 -37.06
N VAL A 33 25.12 40.08 -37.53
CA VAL A 33 24.65 41.18 -36.68
C VAL A 33 23.33 40.85 -35.99
N SER A 34 22.37 40.24 -36.71
CA SER A 34 21.09 39.79 -36.13
C SER A 34 21.29 38.69 -35.07
N LYS A 35 22.11 37.67 -35.34
CA LYS A 35 22.45 36.64 -34.34
C LYS A 35 23.15 37.22 -33.12
N LYS A 36 24.07 38.18 -33.29
CA LYS A 36 24.78 38.87 -32.20
C LYS A 36 23.81 39.69 -31.34
N ARG A 37 22.86 40.40 -31.97
CA ARG A 37 21.79 41.16 -31.30
C ARG A 37 20.83 40.25 -30.53
N ASN A 38 20.42 39.12 -31.11
CA ASN A 38 19.58 38.12 -30.42
C ASN A 38 20.31 37.48 -29.23
N ARG A 39 21.62 37.23 -29.35
CA ARG A 39 22.43 36.69 -28.25
C ARG A 39 22.57 37.71 -27.11
N GLN A 40 22.79 38.99 -27.42
CA GLN A 40 22.77 40.07 -26.43
C GLN A 40 21.42 40.23 -25.75
N HIS A 41 20.31 40.12 -26.50
CA HIS A 41 18.98 40.22 -25.94
C HIS A 41 18.67 39.05 -24.98
N ARG A 42 19.04 37.82 -25.35
CA ARG A 42 18.95 36.65 -24.46
C ARG A 42 19.80 36.81 -23.21
N GLN A 43 21.00 37.37 -23.32
CA GLN A 43 21.85 37.62 -22.15
C GLN A 43 21.22 38.64 -21.20
N ARG A 44 20.71 39.75 -21.74
CA ARG A 44 19.98 40.76 -20.94
C ARG A 44 18.74 40.18 -20.26
N SER A 45 17.97 39.33 -20.94
CA SER A 45 16.80 38.69 -20.35
C SER A 45 17.18 37.75 -19.21
N LYS A 46 18.28 36.99 -19.34
CA LYS A 46 18.80 36.15 -18.26
C LYS A 46 19.26 36.98 -17.05
N ASP A 47 19.95 38.08 -17.29
CA ASP A 47 20.44 38.96 -16.21
C ASP A 47 19.27 39.63 -15.46
N VAL A 48 18.19 40.00 -16.17
CA VAL A 48 16.97 40.53 -15.56
C VAL A 48 16.27 39.48 -14.70
N ASP A 49 16.10 38.25 -15.20
CA ASP A 49 15.53 37.15 -14.43
C ASP A 49 16.37 36.82 -13.18
N GLN A 50 17.69 36.85 -13.31
CA GLN A 50 18.61 36.59 -12.20
C GLN A 50 18.51 37.67 -11.13
N ARG A 51 18.42 38.94 -11.52
CA ARG A 51 18.20 40.06 -10.58
C ARG A 51 16.84 39.98 -9.90
N ALA A 52 15.79 39.62 -10.63
CA ALA A 52 14.45 39.44 -10.06
C ALA A 52 14.41 38.29 -9.04
N ARG A 53 15.10 37.16 -9.30
CA ARG A 53 15.25 36.07 -8.33
C ARG A 53 16.03 36.51 -7.09
N GLN A 54 17.12 37.25 -7.27
CA GLN A 54 17.91 37.75 -6.15
C GLN A 54 17.09 38.72 -5.29
N GLN A 55 16.34 39.65 -5.88
CA GLN A 55 15.44 40.54 -5.15
C GLN A 55 14.37 39.79 -4.35
N LYS A 56 13.78 38.73 -4.92
CA LYS A 56 12.83 37.88 -4.18
C LYS A 56 13.50 37.15 -3.01
N LEU A 57 14.73 36.67 -3.18
CA LEU A 57 15.48 36.03 -2.09
C LEU A 57 15.82 37.01 -0.97
N PHE A 58 16.19 38.26 -1.31
CA PHE A 58 16.38 39.32 -0.32
C PHE A 58 15.07 39.63 0.42
N GLN A 59 13.94 39.74 -0.29
CA GLN A 59 12.63 39.91 0.34
C GLN A 59 12.24 38.77 1.28
N ILE A 60 12.59 37.52 0.97
CA ILE A 60 12.35 36.37 1.86
C ILE A 60 13.27 36.42 3.10
N LYS A 61 14.48 36.95 2.96
CA LYS A 61 15.44 37.06 4.06
C LYS A 61 15.08 38.20 5.02
N ASP A 62 14.57 39.30 4.49
CA ASP A 62 14.20 40.49 5.27
C ASP A 62 12.76 40.42 5.80
N SER A 63 11.94 39.49 5.30
CA SER A 63 10.62 39.26 5.87
C SER A 63 10.73 38.57 7.23
N PRO A 64 9.98 39.02 8.25
CA PRO A 64 9.96 38.33 9.52
C PRO A 64 9.45 36.91 9.30
N ILE A 65 10.19 35.93 9.81
CA ILE A 65 9.79 34.53 9.76
C ILE A 65 8.43 34.45 10.47
N PRO A 66 7.34 34.05 9.79
CA PRO A 66 6.06 33.92 10.46
C PRO A 66 6.24 32.88 11.57
N HIS A 67 5.90 33.26 12.80
CA HIS A 67 5.73 32.31 13.87
C HIS A 67 4.55 31.42 13.51
N ILE A 68 4.85 30.29 12.88
CA ILE A 68 3.91 29.19 12.72
C ILE A 68 3.84 28.57 14.11
N GLU A 69 2.81 28.90 14.88
CA GLU A 69 2.44 28.06 16.01
C GLU A 69 2.14 26.68 15.42
N PRO A 70 2.94 25.64 15.73
CA PRO A 70 2.62 24.31 15.25
C PRO A 70 1.28 23.96 15.86
N GLU A 71 0.27 23.70 15.01
CA GLU A 71 -0.98 23.14 15.49
C GLU A 71 -0.64 21.90 16.31
N LEU A 72 -0.94 21.95 17.61
CA LEU A 72 -0.78 20.80 18.48
C LEU A 72 -1.53 19.64 17.82
N PRO A 73 -0.84 18.54 17.50
CA PRO A 73 -1.48 17.46 16.78
C PRO A 73 -2.65 16.94 17.63
N LYS A 74 -3.82 16.84 16.99
CA LYS A 74 -5.05 16.42 17.66
C LYS A 74 -4.82 15.09 18.38
N VAL A 75 -5.29 15.01 19.62
CA VAL A 75 -5.20 13.81 20.45
C VAL A 75 -5.85 12.64 19.69
N PRO A 76 -5.12 11.54 19.46
CA PRO A 76 -5.63 10.45 18.65
C PRO A 76 -6.64 9.67 19.48
N GLY A 77 -7.94 9.80 19.18
CA GLY A 77 -9.07 9.27 19.96
C GLY A 77 -8.83 7.94 20.71
N LEU A 78 -9.09 6.79 20.08
CA LEU A 78 -8.94 5.46 20.69
C LEU A 78 -7.56 4.82 20.45
N ALA A 79 -6.59 5.57 19.93
CA ALA A 79 -5.27 5.02 19.66
C ALA A 79 -4.46 4.87 20.96
N CYS A 80 -3.65 3.82 21.05
CA CYS A 80 -2.74 3.64 22.18
C CYS A 80 -1.85 4.89 22.34
N SER A 81 -1.92 5.52 23.51
CA SER A 81 -1.14 6.73 23.83
C SER A 81 0.37 6.53 23.64
N THR A 82 0.85 5.31 23.90
CA THR A 82 2.28 4.95 23.79
C THR A 82 2.70 4.57 22.37
N CYS A 83 1.80 4.13 21.50
CA CYS A 83 2.15 3.64 20.14
C CYS A 83 1.80 4.63 19.02
N SER A 84 1.14 5.74 19.36
CA SER A 84 0.80 6.75 18.38
C SER A 84 2.04 7.54 17.94
N PRO A 85 2.18 7.85 16.63
CA PRO A 85 3.24 8.75 16.13
C PRO A 85 3.13 10.18 16.68
N THR A 86 2.03 10.53 17.37
CA THR A 86 1.81 11.83 18.01
C THR A 86 2.70 12.06 19.23
N GLU A 87 3.06 11.00 19.97
CA GLU A 87 4.15 11.09 20.94
C GLU A 87 5.47 10.96 20.16
N SER A 88 6.08 12.09 19.81
CA SER A 88 7.39 12.19 19.16
C SER A 88 8.56 11.65 20.00
N ARG A 89 8.27 10.95 21.12
CA ARG A 89 9.27 10.24 21.91
C ARG A 89 9.74 9.03 21.10
N PRO A 90 11.04 8.88 20.88
CA PRO A 90 11.53 7.71 20.19
C PRO A 90 11.20 6.46 21.00
N GLN A 91 10.43 5.54 20.40
CA GLN A 91 9.94 4.34 21.08
C GLN A 91 11.05 3.34 21.43
N LEU A 92 12.21 3.50 20.80
CA LEU A 92 13.41 2.70 21.03
C LEU A 92 14.50 3.57 21.67
N ASP A 93 15.06 3.07 22.76
CA ASP A 93 16.24 3.66 23.39
C ASP A 93 17.44 3.70 22.43
N LEU A 94 18.40 4.60 22.67
CA LEU A 94 19.59 4.76 21.84
C LEU A 94 20.43 3.48 21.76
N ASN A 95 20.52 2.72 22.85
CA ASN A 95 21.24 1.44 22.86
C ASN A 95 20.50 0.36 22.05
N GLN A 96 19.17 0.37 22.12
CA GLN A 96 18.34 -0.55 21.32
C GLN A 96 18.47 -0.24 19.83
N ARG A 97 18.45 1.03 19.42
CA ARG A 97 18.65 1.45 18.02
C ARG A 97 20.03 1.13 17.44
N ARG A 98 21.03 0.92 18.29
CA ARG A 98 22.39 0.53 17.88
C ARG A 98 22.56 -0.99 17.72
N ARG A 99 21.55 -1.80 18.06
CA ARG A 99 21.61 -3.25 17.85
C ARG A 99 21.76 -3.53 16.35
N HIS A 100 22.65 -4.46 16.02
CA HIS A 100 22.86 -4.88 14.64
C HIS A 100 21.56 -5.44 14.06
N ALA A 101 21.25 -5.06 12.82
CA ALA A 101 20.14 -5.63 12.10
C ALA A 101 20.39 -7.13 11.87
N ILE A 102 19.34 -7.92 12.07
CA ILE A 102 19.38 -9.37 11.90
C ILE A 102 18.99 -9.69 10.47
N ASP A 103 19.78 -10.56 9.81
CA ASP A 103 19.39 -11.14 8.53
C ASP A 103 18.40 -12.28 8.74
N ILE A 104 17.12 -12.03 8.46
CA ILE A 104 16.02 -12.99 8.66
C ILE A 104 16.19 -14.21 7.77
N LEU A 105 16.88 -14.09 6.62
CA LEU A 105 17.13 -15.24 5.75
C LEU A 105 18.04 -16.28 6.41
N ARG A 106 18.86 -15.86 7.38
CA ARG A 106 19.81 -16.71 8.11
C ARG A 106 19.31 -17.14 9.48
N VAL A 107 18.28 -16.47 10.00
CA VAL A 107 17.71 -16.81 11.30
C VAL A 107 16.58 -17.83 11.15
N THR A 108 16.76 -18.95 11.84
CA THR A 108 15.75 -20.01 11.99
C THR A 108 15.44 -20.15 13.48
N THR A 109 14.40 -19.45 13.93
CA THR A 109 13.99 -19.42 15.35
C THR A 109 13.49 -20.77 15.85
N HIS A 110 12.94 -21.60 14.95
CA HIS A 110 12.31 -22.89 15.25
C HIS A 110 13.03 -24.10 14.66
N ALA A 111 14.23 -23.90 14.12
CA ALA A 111 15.00 -24.96 13.46
C ALA A 111 16.50 -24.73 13.55
N GLY A 112 17.28 -25.75 13.22
CA GLY A 112 18.75 -25.67 13.22
C GLY A 112 19.42 -25.84 14.60
N PRO A 113 20.76 -25.72 14.63
CA PRO A 113 21.56 -26.06 15.82
C PRO A 113 21.26 -25.20 17.04
N HIS A 114 20.98 -23.91 16.86
CA HIS A 114 20.62 -23.01 17.96
C HIS A 114 19.28 -23.35 18.60
N TYR A 115 18.28 -23.74 17.80
CA TYR A 115 17.01 -24.23 18.30
C TYR A 115 17.18 -25.55 19.06
N ALA A 116 17.95 -26.49 18.49
CA ALA A 116 18.23 -27.77 19.12
C ALA A 116 18.94 -27.62 20.49
N ALA A 117 19.91 -26.71 20.59
CA ALA A 117 20.60 -26.42 21.84
C ALA A 117 19.70 -25.78 22.91
N THR A 118 18.70 -24.98 22.51
CA THR A 118 17.80 -24.29 23.46
C THR A 118 16.59 -25.14 23.87
N THR A 119 16.11 -26.03 23.01
CA THR A 119 14.94 -26.89 23.27
C THR A 119 15.30 -28.33 23.65
N GLY A 120 16.58 -28.70 23.57
CA GLY A 120 17.04 -30.07 23.81
C GLY A 120 16.67 -31.05 22.69
N ALA A 121 16.31 -30.55 21.50
CA ALA A 121 16.03 -31.41 20.36
C ALA A 121 17.29 -32.20 19.98
N GLY A 122 17.20 -33.53 19.97
CA GLY A 122 18.34 -34.41 19.70
C GLY A 122 18.85 -34.29 18.26
N ALA A 123 20.04 -34.81 17.99
CA ALA A 123 20.69 -34.80 16.67
C ALA A 123 19.88 -35.50 15.55
N PHE A 124 18.85 -36.27 15.91
CA PHE A 124 17.90 -36.93 15.00
C PHE A 124 16.75 -36.02 14.54
N ASP A 125 16.67 -34.77 15.02
CA ASP A 125 15.68 -33.82 14.52
C ASP A 125 15.97 -33.46 13.05
N TRP A 126 15.05 -33.81 12.15
CA TRP A 126 15.11 -33.46 10.72
C TRP A 126 15.22 -31.95 10.49
N GLY A 127 14.79 -31.13 11.47
CA GLY A 127 14.93 -29.68 11.43
C GLY A 127 16.36 -29.16 11.56
N VAL A 128 17.33 -30.02 11.89
CA VAL A 128 18.77 -29.70 11.80
C VAL A 128 19.26 -29.80 10.36
N TRP A 129 18.77 -30.78 9.59
CA TRP A 129 19.17 -31.06 8.22
C TRP A 129 18.41 -30.23 7.17
N CYS A 130 17.16 -29.90 7.48
CA CYS A 130 16.27 -29.14 6.61
C CYS A 130 15.72 -27.90 7.34
N THR A 131 16.63 -27.00 7.73
CA THR A 131 16.34 -25.84 8.60
C THR A 131 15.22 -24.95 8.09
N HIS A 132 15.24 -24.52 6.82
CA HIS A 132 14.22 -23.62 6.27
C HIS A 132 12.83 -24.28 6.16
N LEU A 133 12.79 -25.59 5.85
CA LEU A 133 11.53 -26.31 5.77
C LEU A 133 10.96 -26.54 7.18
N ALA A 134 11.80 -26.92 8.14
CA ALA A 134 11.39 -27.05 9.53
C ALA A 134 10.94 -25.71 10.13
N GLN A 135 11.65 -24.62 9.84
CA GLN A 135 11.24 -23.27 10.21
C GLN A 135 9.83 -22.98 9.69
N ALA A 136 9.63 -23.06 8.37
CA ALA A 136 8.33 -22.84 7.76
C ALA A 136 7.24 -23.78 8.29
N VAL A 137 7.61 -24.99 8.73
CA VAL A 137 6.66 -25.96 9.26
C VAL A 137 6.26 -25.69 10.71
N ARG A 138 7.19 -25.17 11.52
CA ARG A 138 7.05 -25.01 12.97
C ARG A 138 6.58 -23.63 13.42
N VAL A 139 6.54 -22.65 12.53
CA VAL A 139 5.98 -21.32 12.82
C VAL A 139 4.58 -21.42 13.43
N LYS A 140 4.31 -20.56 14.42
CA LYS A 140 3.03 -20.47 15.12
C LYS A 140 1.85 -20.28 14.16
N ARG A 141 0.76 -21.02 14.39
CA ARG A 141 -0.49 -20.89 13.63
C ARG A 141 -1.39 -19.85 14.28
N PHE A 142 -2.08 -19.08 13.46
CA PHE A 142 -3.04 -18.07 13.91
C PHE A 142 -4.44 -18.35 13.37
N PRO A 143 -5.50 -18.10 14.16
CA PRO A 143 -6.86 -18.19 13.65
C PRO A 143 -7.16 -17.01 12.73
N TYR A 144 -7.71 -17.32 11.56
CA TYR A 144 -8.16 -16.33 10.60
C TYR A 144 -9.64 -16.59 10.22
N PRO A 145 -10.61 -16.09 11.01
CA PRO A 145 -12.03 -16.30 10.71
C PRO A 145 -12.41 -15.61 9.40
N GLN A 146 -13.25 -16.28 8.61
CA GLN A 146 -13.77 -15.73 7.35
C GLN A 146 -14.99 -14.85 7.63
N LEU A 147 -14.88 -13.57 7.28
CA LEU A 147 -15.88 -12.54 7.65
C LEU A 147 -16.73 -12.07 6.48
N ALA A 148 -16.44 -12.54 5.26
CA ALA A 148 -17.21 -12.16 4.08
C ALA A 148 -18.72 -12.48 4.23
N GLY A 149 -19.10 -13.53 4.97
CA GLY A 149 -20.53 -13.85 5.18
C GLY A 149 -21.31 -12.82 6.00
N THR A 150 -20.63 -12.06 6.87
CA THR A 150 -21.28 -11.14 7.81
C THR A 150 -21.39 -9.71 7.30
N VAL A 151 -20.93 -9.43 6.07
CA VAL A 151 -20.86 -8.07 5.52
C VAL A 151 -22.14 -7.68 4.80
N LEU A 152 -22.76 -8.60 4.04
CA LEU A 152 -23.99 -8.32 3.29
C LEU A 152 -25.20 -8.00 4.18
N PRO A 153 -25.44 -8.70 5.31
CA PRO A 153 -26.60 -8.39 6.17
C PRO A 153 -26.37 -7.14 7.05
N ASP A 154 -25.27 -6.41 6.89
CA ASP A 154 -24.98 -5.23 7.69
C ASP A 154 -25.86 -4.05 7.26
N GLU A 155 -26.42 -3.33 8.22
CA GLU A 155 -27.35 -2.20 8.02
C GLU A 155 -26.80 -1.18 7.01
N ARG A 156 -25.52 -0.82 7.12
CA ARG A 156 -24.89 0.13 6.20
C ARG A 156 -24.88 -0.32 4.74
N VAL A 157 -24.75 -1.63 4.51
CA VAL A 157 -24.75 -2.20 3.16
C VAL A 157 -26.17 -2.25 2.62
N LEU A 158 -27.15 -2.59 3.46
CA LEU A 158 -28.57 -2.59 3.12
C LEU A 158 -29.05 -1.17 2.75
N GLU A 159 -28.74 -0.16 3.57
CA GLU A 159 -29.05 1.25 3.29
C GLU A 159 -28.44 1.73 1.96
N ALA A 160 -27.19 1.35 1.69
CA ALA A 160 -26.52 1.71 0.43
C ALA A 160 -27.18 1.05 -0.78
N LEU A 161 -27.64 -0.20 -0.65
CA LEU A 161 -28.38 -0.91 -1.70
C LEU A 161 -29.74 -0.25 -1.96
N GLU A 162 -30.48 0.06 -0.89
CA GLU A 162 -31.78 0.73 -0.99
C GLU A 162 -31.67 2.11 -1.62
N THR A 163 -30.70 2.92 -1.18
CA THR A 163 -30.47 4.27 -1.70
C THR A 163 -30.13 4.21 -3.19
N THR A 164 -29.23 3.29 -3.58
CA THR A 164 -28.85 3.12 -5.00
C THR A 164 -30.02 2.64 -5.86
N ALA A 165 -30.89 1.78 -5.32
CA ALA A 165 -32.09 1.30 -6.03
C ALA A 165 -33.14 2.40 -6.19
N LYS A 166 -33.35 3.23 -5.15
CA LYS A 166 -34.24 4.40 -5.20
C LYS A 166 -33.74 5.44 -6.20
N GLU A 167 -32.46 5.78 -6.17
CA GLU A 167 -31.84 6.71 -7.12
C GLU A 167 -31.99 6.24 -8.57
N ALA A 168 -31.71 4.96 -8.85
CA ALA A 168 -31.87 4.40 -10.18
C ALA A 168 -33.34 4.41 -10.66
N THR A 169 -34.29 4.17 -9.76
CA THR A 169 -35.73 4.25 -10.05
C THR A 169 -36.16 5.69 -10.37
N ASN A 170 -35.70 6.66 -9.56
CA ASN A 170 -35.96 8.07 -9.78
C ASN A 170 -35.34 8.59 -11.09
N GLU A 171 -34.13 8.14 -11.42
CA GLU A 171 -33.48 8.45 -12.70
C GLU A 171 -34.30 7.89 -13.87
N LYS A 172 -34.81 6.66 -13.75
CA LYS A 172 -35.63 6.06 -14.80
C LYS A 172 -36.95 6.79 -14.99
N ARG A 173 -37.56 7.23 -13.88
CA ARG A 173 -38.76 8.08 -13.90
C ARG A 173 -38.49 9.41 -14.61
N ALA A 174 -37.38 10.07 -14.29
CA ALA A 174 -36.98 11.33 -14.91
C ALA A 174 -36.70 11.18 -16.42
N GLU A 175 -36.10 10.07 -16.86
CA GLU A 175 -35.91 9.75 -18.28
C GLU A 175 -37.23 9.60 -19.04
N LEU A 176 -38.26 9.06 -18.39
CA LEU A 176 -39.59 8.85 -18.98
C LEU A 176 -40.47 10.10 -18.93
N GLY A 177 -40.06 11.15 -18.20
CA GLY A 177 -40.82 12.39 -18.07
C GLY A 177 -42.15 12.25 -17.31
N LEU A 178 -42.26 11.24 -16.45
CA LEU A 178 -43.49 10.91 -15.71
C LEU A 178 -43.71 11.85 -14.52
N ALA A 179 -44.95 12.33 -14.35
CA ALA A 179 -45.34 13.11 -13.17
C ALA A 179 -45.41 12.23 -11.91
N GLU A 180 -45.40 12.84 -10.71
CA GLU A 180 -45.41 12.13 -9.41
C GLU A 180 -46.58 11.14 -9.21
N ASN A 181 -47.69 11.32 -9.92
CA ASN A 181 -48.92 10.53 -9.76
C ASN A 181 -49.25 9.65 -10.99
N ASP A 182 -48.29 9.41 -11.89
CA ASP A 182 -48.50 8.62 -13.09
C ASP A 182 -48.31 7.11 -12.82
N GLU A 183 -49.40 6.35 -12.75
CA GLU A 183 -49.40 4.89 -12.49
C GLU A 183 -49.04 4.04 -13.73
N SER A 184 -48.68 4.64 -14.87
CA SER A 184 -48.28 3.89 -16.06
C SER A 184 -46.94 3.15 -15.90
N PHE A 185 -46.16 3.50 -14.88
CA PHE A 185 -44.88 2.88 -14.54
C PHE A 185 -44.99 2.06 -13.26
N ASP A 186 -44.76 0.75 -13.39
CA ASP A 186 -44.69 -0.17 -12.25
C ASP A 186 -43.37 0.04 -11.46
N GLU A 187 -43.40 1.05 -10.60
CA GLU A 187 -42.27 1.46 -9.76
C GLU A 187 -41.78 0.32 -8.86
N ASP A 188 -42.70 -0.42 -8.25
CA ASP A 188 -42.37 -1.49 -7.30
C ASP A 188 -41.68 -2.66 -8.01
N SER A 189 -42.16 -3.06 -9.17
CA SER A 189 -41.53 -4.11 -9.97
C SER A 189 -40.13 -3.68 -10.44
N TYR A 190 -39.99 -2.46 -10.96
CA TYR A 190 -38.70 -1.94 -11.39
C TYR A 190 -37.71 -1.80 -10.23
N TYR A 191 -38.17 -1.28 -9.10
CA TYR A 191 -37.38 -1.15 -7.88
C TYR A 191 -36.83 -2.51 -7.42
N ASN A 192 -37.70 -3.52 -7.32
CA ASN A 192 -37.30 -4.87 -6.92
C ASN A 192 -36.30 -5.50 -7.90
N GLU A 193 -36.48 -5.28 -9.21
CA GLU A 193 -35.53 -5.77 -10.22
C GLU A 193 -34.14 -5.14 -10.04
N ILE A 194 -34.08 -3.81 -9.86
CA ILE A 194 -32.83 -3.09 -9.64
C ILE A 194 -32.20 -3.49 -8.31
N TYR A 195 -32.99 -3.63 -7.25
CA TYR A 195 -32.50 -4.06 -5.93
C TYR A 195 -31.80 -5.42 -6.02
N HIS A 196 -32.45 -6.44 -6.61
CA HIS A 196 -31.85 -7.76 -6.80
C HIS A 196 -30.61 -7.73 -7.70
N ARG A 197 -30.58 -6.84 -8.71
CA ARG A 197 -29.41 -6.63 -9.55
C ARG A 197 -28.23 -6.07 -8.75
N GLN A 198 -28.47 -5.09 -7.87
CA GLN A 198 -27.44 -4.52 -7.00
C GLN A 198 -27.00 -5.52 -5.92
N GLU A 199 -27.90 -6.33 -5.38
CA GLU A 199 -27.57 -7.39 -4.42
C GLU A 199 -26.61 -8.43 -5.03
N ARG A 200 -26.91 -8.94 -6.23
CA ARG A 200 -26.02 -9.85 -6.97
C ARG A 200 -24.66 -9.20 -7.28
N ARG A 201 -24.66 -7.89 -7.58
CA ARG A 201 -23.43 -7.11 -7.78
C ARG A 201 -22.63 -6.99 -6.47
N ALA A 202 -23.29 -6.72 -5.35
CA ALA A 202 -22.68 -6.64 -4.02
C ALA A 202 -22.00 -7.96 -3.64
N GLN A 203 -22.67 -9.09 -3.87
CA GLN A 203 -22.09 -10.42 -3.68
C GLN A 203 -20.83 -10.62 -4.54
N LYS A 204 -20.87 -10.26 -5.83
CA LYS A 204 -19.70 -10.34 -6.72
C LYS A 204 -18.55 -9.46 -6.26
N ILE A 205 -18.84 -8.22 -5.83
CA ILE A 205 -17.85 -7.28 -5.29
C ILE A 205 -17.17 -7.89 -4.06
N LEU A 206 -17.96 -8.40 -3.12
CA LEU A 206 -17.46 -8.95 -1.87
C LEU A 206 -16.64 -10.23 -2.08
N ILE A 207 -17.09 -11.14 -2.96
CA ILE A 207 -16.33 -12.33 -3.35
C ILE A 207 -15.02 -11.94 -4.07
N GLY A 208 -15.06 -10.87 -4.87
CA GLY A 208 -13.89 -10.30 -5.53
C GLY A 208 -12.87 -9.74 -4.53
N MET A 209 -13.34 -9.01 -3.53
CA MET A 209 -12.54 -8.30 -2.54
C MET A 209 -11.94 -9.21 -1.46
N ARG A 210 -12.72 -10.17 -0.96
CA ARG A 210 -12.37 -10.96 0.24
C ARG A 210 -10.99 -11.63 0.14
N SER A 211 -10.30 -11.63 1.28
CA SER A 211 -9.11 -12.45 1.51
C SER A 211 -9.51 -13.91 1.81
N LYS A 212 -8.60 -14.84 1.51
CA LYS A 212 -8.72 -16.26 1.85
C LYS A 212 -7.48 -16.74 2.59
N ILE A 213 -6.94 -15.90 3.48
CA ILE A 213 -5.71 -16.19 4.21
C ILE A 213 -5.71 -17.60 4.79
N SER A 214 -4.64 -18.34 4.53
CA SER A 214 -4.50 -19.74 4.95
C SER A 214 -3.12 -19.98 5.53
N ASN A 215 -3.08 -20.54 6.75
CA ASN A 215 -1.84 -20.91 7.41
C ASN A 215 -0.97 -21.86 6.57
N LEU A 216 -1.59 -22.74 5.77
CA LEU A 216 -0.84 -23.66 4.90
C LEU A 216 -0.11 -22.89 3.80
N VAL A 217 -0.80 -21.96 3.15
CA VAL A 217 -0.21 -21.18 2.06
C VAL A 217 0.87 -20.24 2.59
N LEU A 218 0.63 -19.55 3.71
CA LEU A 218 1.65 -18.73 4.38
C LEU A 218 2.95 -19.50 4.62
N ARG A 219 2.87 -20.76 5.05
CA ARG A 219 4.03 -21.61 5.30
C ARG A 219 4.74 -22.03 4.01
N ILE A 220 3.99 -22.40 2.98
CA ILE A 220 4.56 -22.71 1.66
C ILE A 220 5.24 -21.47 1.09
N THR A 221 4.58 -20.30 1.14
CA THR A 221 5.15 -19.01 0.72
C THR A 221 6.45 -18.74 1.48
N SER A 222 6.47 -18.90 2.81
CA SER A 222 7.68 -18.70 3.62
C SER A 222 8.83 -19.61 3.19
N TRP A 223 8.57 -20.90 2.99
CA TRP A 223 9.57 -21.86 2.52
C TRP A 223 10.13 -21.50 1.13
N VAL A 224 9.24 -21.11 0.20
CA VAL A 224 9.63 -20.65 -1.14
C VAL A 224 10.50 -19.39 -1.04
N LEU A 225 10.12 -18.42 -0.19
CA LEU A 225 10.88 -17.18 0.01
C LEU A 225 12.27 -17.43 0.59
N TYR A 226 12.41 -18.36 1.53
CA TYR A 226 13.74 -18.77 2.01
C TYR A 226 14.65 -19.31 0.91
N LYS A 227 14.09 -19.84 -0.19
CA LYS A 227 14.86 -20.32 -1.34
C LYS A 227 15.06 -19.24 -2.41
N LEU A 228 14.03 -18.46 -2.70
CA LEU A 228 14.04 -17.47 -3.78
C LEU A 228 14.77 -16.18 -3.40
N LEU A 229 14.58 -15.67 -2.18
CA LEU A 229 15.15 -14.38 -1.77
C LEU A 229 16.69 -14.35 -1.81
N PRO A 230 17.41 -15.40 -1.35
CA PRO A 230 18.87 -15.45 -1.50
C PRO A 230 19.37 -15.45 -2.96
N CYS A 231 18.53 -15.80 -3.94
CA CYS A 231 18.94 -15.81 -5.34
C CYS A 231 19.16 -14.41 -5.92
N PHE A 232 18.49 -13.38 -5.38
CA PHE A 232 18.55 -12.02 -5.93
C PHE A 232 18.75 -10.92 -4.88
N MET A 233 18.70 -11.24 -3.59
CA MET A 233 19.03 -10.31 -2.51
C MET A 233 20.11 -10.90 -1.60
N SER A 234 21.03 -10.04 -1.15
CA SER A 234 22.13 -10.46 -0.27
C SER A 234 21.70 -10.77 1.16
N GLY A 235 20.53 -10.29 1.59
CA GLY A 235 19.99 -10.47 2.95
C GLY A 235 18.72 -9.65 3.18
N VAL A 236 17.92 -10.03 4.18
CA VAL A 236 16.74 -9.26 4.63
C VAL A 236 17.00 -8.79 6.05
N ALA A 237 17.38 -7.52 6.18
CA ALA A 237 17.70 -6.91 7.46
C ALA A 237 16.41 -6.47 8.20
N ALA A 238 16.12 -7.07 9.35
CA ALA A 238 15.16 -6.54 10.30
C ALA A 238 15.84 -6.12 11.59
N HIS A 239 15.39 -5.00 12.13
CA HIS A 239 15.90 -4.49 13.39
C HIS A 239 15.25 -5.26 14.56
N PRO A 240 16.00 -6.02 15.36
CA PRO A 240 15.42 -6.89 16.41
C PRO A 240 14.58 -6.12 17.42
N ALA A 241 15.02 -4.91 17.80
CA ALA A 241 14.26 -4.10 18.75
C ALA A 241 12.88 -3.65 18.20
N GLN A 242 12.72 -3.49 16.88
CA GLN A 242 11.42 -3.15 16.29
C GLN A 242 10.47 -4.35 16.36
N VAL A 243 10.98 -5.55 16.07
CA VAL A 243 10.21 -6.79 16.21
C VAL A 243 9.80 -7.01 17.67
N GLU A 244 10.73 -6.80 18.61
CA GLU A 244 10.48 -6.92 20.05
C GLU A 244 9.43 -5.89 20.53
N MET A 245 9.51 -4.66 20.02
CA MET A 245 8.51 -3.62 20.30
C MET A 245 7.11 -4.03 19.82
N ILE A 246 6.99 -4.61 18.62
CA ILE A 246 5.71 -5.12 18.10
C ILE A 246 5.19 -6.25 19.00
N LYS A 247 6.04 -7.19 19.41
CA LYS A 247 5.65 -8.29 20.31
C LYS A 247 5.13 -7.76 21.64
N ARG A 248 5.84 -6.81 22.27
CA ARG A 248 5.41 -6.16 23.51
C ARG A 248 4.08 -5.42 23.36
N ALA A 249 3.85 -4.77 22.21
CA ALA A 249 2.59 -4.08 21.93
C ALA A 249 1.40 -5.06 21.87
N ILE A 250 1.60 -6.22 21.24
CA ILE A 250 0.61 -7.30 21.15
C ILE A 250 0.35 -7.91 22.55
N GLU A 251 1.41 -8.14 23.32
CA GLU A 251 1.30 -8.68 24.69
C GLU A 251 0.52 -7.73 25.62
N LYS A 252 0.73 -6.42 25.48
CA LYS A 252 0.02 -5.40 26.26
C LYS A 252 -1.45 -5.28 25.87
N ASN A 253 -1.79 -5.44 24.59
CA ASN A 253 -3.14 -5.29 24.07
C ASN A 253 -3.47 -6.40 23.06
N PRO A 254 -3.84 -7.61 23.52
CA PRO A 254 -4.06 -8.75 22.63
C PRO A 254 -5.26 -8.57 21.68
N ASP A 255 -6.24 -7.77 22.08
CA ASP A 255 -7.48 -7.53 21.31
C ASP A 255 -7.37 -6.39 20.29
N VAL A 256 -6.26 -5.64 20.29
CA VAL A 256 -6.08 -4.47 19.44
C VAL A 256 -5.37 -4.89 18.14
N PRO A 257 -6.01 -4.74 16.96
CA PRO A 257 -5.36 -5.05 15.69
C PRO A 257 -4.26 -4.03 15.37
N LEU A 258 -3.18 -4.51 14.75
CA LEU A 258 -2.10 -3.66 14.26
C LEU A 258 -2.33 -3.24 12.81
N ILE A 259 -2.09 -1.95 12.54
CA ILE A 259 -2.12 -1.39 11.19
C ILE A 259 -0.68 -1.11 10.75
N PHE A 260 -0.24 -1.77 9.68
CA PHE A 260 1.07 -1.59 9.08
C PHE A 260 0.98 -0.64 7.90
N LEU A 261 1.87 0.36 7.87
CA LEU A 261 1.96 1.37 6.81
C LEU A 261 3.35 1.36 6.18
N PRO A 262 3.67 0.38 5.32
CA PRO A 262 4.96 0.35 4.64
C PRO A 262 5.05 1.43 3.55
N LEU A 263 6.26 1.95 3.36
CA LEU A 263 6.59 2.86 2.27
C LEU A 263 6.66 2.05 0.95
N HIS A 264 5.63 2.14 0.11
CA HIS A 264 5.45 1.27 -1.06
C HIS A 264 6.46 1.60 -2.18
N ARG A 265 7.60 0.91 -2.23
CA ARG A 265 8.58 1.07 -3.30
C ARG A 265 8.58 -0.09 -4.29
N SER A 266 8.14 -1.28 -3.86
CA SER A 266 8.04 -2.46 -4.72
C SER A 266 6.83 -3.32 -4.38
N HIS A 267 6.46 -4.23 -5.29
CA HIS A 267 5.46 -5.28 -4.99
C HIS A 267 6.02 -6.40 -4.12
N LEU A 268 7.33 -6.45 -3.88
CA LEU A 268 7.90 -7.43 -2.97
C LEU A 268 7.69 -7.01 -1.51
N ASP A 269 7.52 -5.71 -1.24
CA ASP A 269 7.48 -5.13 0.11
C ASP A 269 6.39 -5.76 0.99
N TYR A 270 5.17 -5.93 0.46
CA TYR A 270 4.07 -6.52 1.23
C TYR A 270 4.28 -8.02 1.53
N ILE A 271 4.95 -8.73 0.63
CA ILE A 271 5.35 -10.13 0.86
C ILE A 271 6.45 -10.18 1.93
N MET A 272 7.38 -9.23 1.91
CA MET A 272 8.46 -9.15 2.89
C MET A 272 7.93 -8.86 4.29
N VAL A 273 7.05 -7.88 4.46
CA VAL A 273 6.46 -7.59 5.77
C VAL A 273 5.78 -8.84 6.34
N SER A 274 4.96 -9.51 5.53
CA SER A 274 4.31 -10.77 5.92
C SER A 274 5.31 -11.87 6.28
N PHE A 275 6.40 -12.03 5.51
CA PHE A 275 7.47 -12.99 5.76
C PHE A 275 8.23 -12.70 7.07
N ILE A 276 8.55 -11.44 7.35
CA ILE A 276 9.23 -11.02 8.57
C ILE A 276 8.36 -11.32 9.79
N LEU A 277 7.07 -10.96 9.74
CA LEU A 277 6.14 -11.18 10.84
C LEU A 277 5.91 -12.66 11.09
N LEU A 278 5.71 -13.46 10.02
CA LEU A 278 5.51 -14.90 10.12
C LEU A 278 6.70 -15.60 10.77
N ASN A 279 7.93 -15.29 10.36
CA ASN A 279 9.14 -15.91 10.93
C ASN A 279 9.46 -15.46 12.36
N ASN A 280 8.78 -14.42 12.85
CA ASN A 280 8.87 -13.95 14.23
C ASN A 280 7.67 -14.36 15.09
N ASP A 281 6.82 -15.27 14.62
CA ASP A 281 5.57 -15.70 15.29
C ASP A 281 4.61 -14.55 15.60
N ILE A 282 4.52 -13.60 14.66
CA ILE A 282 3.55 -12.52 14.71
C ILE A 282 2.47 -12.78 13.66
N LYS A 283 1.21 -12.53 14.01
CA LYS A 283 0.06 -12.71 13.11
C LYS A 283 0.25 -11.87 11.83
N CYS A 284 0.26 -12.52 10.67
CA CYS A 284 0.38 -11.85 9.38
C CYS A 284 -0.81 -10.91 9.11
N PRO A 285 -0.57 -9.73 8.52
CA PRO A 285 -1.60 -8.77 8.19
C PRO A 285 -2.34 -9.13 6.90
N LEU A 286 -3.58 -8.63 6.79
CA LEU A 286 -4.33 -8.60 5.54
C LEU A 286 -3.78 -7.46 4.69
N VAL A 287 -3.26 -7.77 3.52
CA VAL A 287 -2.62 -6.79 2.63
C VAL A 287 -3.65 -6.17 1.69
N ALA A 288 -3.76 -4.84 1.70
CA ALA A 288 -4.58 -4.10 0.74
C ALA A 288 -3.91 -4.08 -0.64
N GLY A 289 -4.36 -4.93 -1.56
CA GLY A 289 -3.84 -5.00 -2.92
C GLY A 289 -4.73 -4.27 -3.92
N GLY A 290 -4.14 -3.59 -4.91
CA GLY A 290 -4.90 -3.09 -6.06
C GLY A 290 -5.30 -4.21 -7.02
N ASP A 291 -6.46 -4.10 -7.67
CA ASP A 291 -6.96 -5.10 -8.64
C ASP A 291 -6.00 -5.30 -9.86
N ASN A 292 -5.07 -4.37 -10.07
CA ASN A 292 -4.02 -4.47 -11.08
C ASN A 292 -3.01 -5.63 -10.85
N LEU A 293 -3.02 -6.26 -9.67
CA LEU A 293 -2.16 -7.42 -9.33
C LEU A 293 -2.87 -8.76 -9.54
N ARG A 294 -4.09 -8.77 -10.08
CA ARG A 294 -4.87 -9.99 -10.29
C ARG A 294 -4.44 -10.72 -11.57
N ILE A 295 -3.17 -11.12 -11.64
CA ILE A 295 -2.67 -12.01 -12.70
C ILE A 295 -3.20 -13.43 -12.40
N PRO A 296 -3.69 -14.19 -13.40
CA PRO A 296 -4.09 -15.58 -13.19
C PRO A 296 -2.91 -16.36 -12.58
N VAL A 297 -3.19 -17.24 -11.59
CA VAL A 297 -2.21 -17.88 -10.69
C VAL A 297 -1.71 -16.96 -9.56
N PHE A 298 -0.94 -15.91 -9.86
CA PHE A 298 -0.31 -15.08 -8.80
C PHE A 298 -1.33 -14.41 -7.89
N GLY A 299 -2.42 -13.87 -8.45
CA GLY A 299 -3.50 -13.26 -7.69
C GLY A 299 -4.26 -14.24 -6.80
N SER A 300 -4.29 -15.54 -7.15
CA SER A 300 -4.90 -16.57 -6.29
C SER A 300 -4.01 -16.89 -5.10
N ILE A 301 -2.70 -17.03 -5.33
CA ILE A 301 -1.71 -17.26 -4.27
C ILE A 301 -1.73 -16.08 -3.28
N LEU A 302 -1.65 -14.85 -3.78
CA LEU A 302 -1.72 -13.64 -2.95
C LEU A 302 -2.99 -13.59 -2.10
N ARG A 303 -4.14 -14.03 -2.65
CA ARG A 303 -5.39 -14.09 -1.90
C ARG A 303 -5.33 -15.05 -0.71
N TYR A 304 -4.64 -16.18 -0.88
CA TYR A 304 -4.40 -17.14 0.19
C TYR A 304 -3.27 -16.72 1.14
N ASP A 305 -2.40 -15.81 0.69
CA ASP A 305 -1.35 -15.20 1.50
C ASP A 305 -1.86 -14.04 2.36
N GLY A 306 -3.07 -13.55 2.12
CA GLY A 306 -3.70 -12.50 2.92
C GLY A 306 -4.21 -11.30 2.15
N ALA A 307 -3.94 -11.21 0.84
CA ALA A 307 -4.33 -10.07 0.04
C ALA A 307 -5.86 -9.96 -0.12
N PHE A 308 -6.39 -8.77 0.13
CA PHE A 308 -7.73 -8.38 -0.24
C PHE A 308 -7.66 -7.32 -1.35
N PHE A 309 -8.48 -7.47 -2.38
CA PHE A 309 -8.35 -6.69 -3.61
C PHE A 309 -9.31 -5.50 -3.62
N ILE A 310 -8.74 -4.30 -3.74
CA ILE A 310 -9.47 -3.03 -3.84
C ILE A 310 -9.39 -2.52 -5.28
N LYS A 311 -10.50 -1.99 -5.79
CA LYS A 311 -10.56 -1.33 -7.09
C LYS A 311 -9.89 0.04 -6.99
N ARG A 312 -8.98 0.34 -7.93
CA ARG A 312 -8.32 1.65 -8.04
C ARG A 312 -9.30 2.79 -8.34
N LYS A 313 -10.28 2.51 -9.21
CA LYS A 313 -11.35 3.45 -9.55
C LYS A 313 -12.58 3.07 -8.74
N ILE A 314 -12.83 3.85 -7.70
CA ILE A 314 -14.08 3.81 -6.93
C ILE A 314 -15.22 4.49 -7.74
N ASP A 315 -14.84 5.28 -8.76
CA ASP A 315 -15.75 5.93 -9.69
C ASP A 315 -15.91 5.08 -10.97
N PRO A 316 -17.11 4.55 -11.29
CA PRO A 316 -17.44 4.10 -12.63
C PRO A 316 -17.23 5.21 -13.68
N LEU A 317 -17.02 4.77 -14.93
CA LEU A 317 -16.86 5.60 -16.13
C LEU A 317 -17.99 6.63 -16.37
N THR A 318 -19.06 6.56 -15.60
CA THR A 318 -20.23 7.45 -15.61
C THR A 318 -20.14 8.63 -14.63
N GLY A 319 -19.04 8.79 -13.89
CA GLY A 319 -18.82 9.96 -13.01
C GLY A 319 -19.59 9.95 -11.68
N LYS A 320 -20.35 8.89 -11.39
CA LYS A 320 -21.03 8.68 -10.09
C LYS A 320 -20.17 7.85 -9.17
N LYS A 321 -20.12 8.19 -7.87
CA LYS A 321 -19.41 7.41 -6.85
C LYS A 321 -20.14 6.08 -6.61
N ASP A 322 -19.43 4.95 -6.57
CA ASP A 322 -20.06 3.65 -6.26
C ASP A 322 -20.34 3.52 -4.75
N HIS A 323 -21.53 3.96 -4.32
CA HIS A 323 -21.98 3.95 -2.92
C HIS A 323 -21.99 2.54 -2.33
N VAL A 324 -22.50 1.56 -3.08
CA VAL A 324 -22.54 0.14 -2.70
C VAL A 324 -21.12 -0.40 -2.46
N TYR A 325 -20.18 -0.13 -3.37
CA TYR A 325 -18.80 -0.58 -3.22
C TYR A 325 -18.13 0.00 -1.96
N ARG A 326 -18.32 1.31 -1.70
CA ARG A 326 -17.75 1.98 -0.52
C ARG A 326 -18.32 1.43 0.78
N ALA A 327 -19.64 1.22 0.83
CA ALA A 327 -20.30 0.62 1.99
C ALA A 327 -19.78 -0.79 2.28
N ILE A 328 -19.63 -1.63 1.25
CA ILE A 328 -19.07 -2.98 1.38
C ILE A 328 -17.62 -2.94 1.85
N LEU A 329 -16.77 -2.11 1.24
CA LEU A 329 -15.36 -2.00 1.61
C LEU A 329 -15.19 -1.57 3.06
N HIS A 330 -15.92 -0.53 3.47
CA HIS A 330 -15.87 -0.03 4.84
C HIS A 330 -16.32 -1.10 5.83
N THR A 331 -17.47 -1.71 5.57
CA THR A 331 -18.04 -2.74 6.46
C THR A 331 -17.12 -3.95 6.55
N TYR A 332 -16.58 -4.41 5.42
CA TYR A 332 -15.62 -5.52 5.39
C TYR A 332 -14.37 -5.21 6.23
N LEU A 333 -13.77 -4.03 6.05
CA LEU A 333 -12.60 -3.61 6.81
C LEU A 333 -12.90 -3.50 8.30
N GLN A 334 -14.04 -2.90 8.66
CA GLN A 334 -14.48 -2.76 10.05
C GLN A 334 -14.64 -4.14 10.71
N LYS A 335 -15.36 -5.07 10.07
CA LYS A 335 -15.49 -6.45 10.59
C LYS A 335 -14.13 -7.13 10.73
N CYS A 336 -13.21 -6.91 9.77
CA CYS A 336 -11.85 -7.46 9.85
C CYS A 336 -11.08 -6.96 11.08
N LEU A 337 -11.13 -5.65 11.34
CA LEU A 337 -10.48 -5.04 12.49
C LEU A 337 -11.13 -5.49 13.81
N THR A 338 -12.46 -5.54 13.88
CA THR A 338 -13.18 -6.04 15.07
C THR A 338 -12.88 -7.51 15.37
N ALA A 339 -12.59 -8.32 14.36
CA ALA A 339 -12.15 -9.71 14.53
C ALA A 339 -10.66 -9.86 14.89
N GLY A 340 -9.94 -8.75 15.13
CA GLY A 340 -8.53 -8.75 15.48
C GLY A 340 -7.59 -9.12 14.34
N HIS A 341 -8.00 -8.92 13.08
CA HIS A 341 -7.07 -9.06 11.95
C HIS A 341 -6.16 -7.84 11.86
N ASN A 342 -4.85 -8.08 11.78
CA ASN A 342 -3.89 -7.05 11.42
C ASN A 342 -4.12 -6.65 9.96
N VAL A 343 -3.90 -5.38 9.61
CA VAL A 343 -4.12 -4.88 8.25
C VAL A 343 -2.90 -4.11 7.79
N GLU A 344 -2.54 -4.26 6.53
CA GLU A 344 -1.47 -3.51 5.90
C GLU A 344 -2.05 -2.61 4.80
N PHE A 345 -1.76 -1.31 4.90
CA PHE A 345 -2.07 -0.33 3.87
C PHE A 345 -0.80 0.25 3.30
N SER A 346 -0.57 -0.02 2.03
CA SER A 346 0.52 0.61 1.30
C SER A 346 0.01 1.94 0.73
N SER A 347 0.41 3.07 1.34
CA SER A 347 0.20 4.36 0.71
C SER A 347 1.11 4.43 -0.52
N ARG A 348 0.51 4.53 -1.71
CA ARG A 348 1.26 5.07 -2.85
C ARG A 348 1.56 6.52 -2.49
N GLU A 349 2.83 6.83 -2.32
CA GLU A 349 3.29 8.20 -2.43
C GLU A 349 3.15 8.55 -3.91
N ASP A 350 1.93 8.92 -4.30
CA ASP A 350 1.70 9.54 -5.60
C ASP A 350 2.52 10.82 -5.56
N GLU A 351 3.61 10.77 -6.31
CA GLU A 351 4.52 11.87 -6.64
C GLU A 351 3.66 13.08 -6.99
N ARG A 352 3.59 14.02 -6.04
CA ARG A 352 2.74 15.21 -6.10
C ARG A 352 3.47 16.33 -6.84
#